data_AF-A0A662W7F3-F1
#
_entry.id   AF-A0A662W7F3-F1
#
_cell.length_a   1.000
_cell.length_b   1.000
_cell.length_c   1.000
_cell.angle_alpha   90.00
_cell.angle_beta   90.00
_cell.angle_gamma   90.00
#
_symmetry.space_group_name_H-M   'P 1'
#
loop_
_entity.id
_entity.type
_entity.pdbx_description
1 polymer ?
#
loop_
_entity_poly.entity_id
_entity_poly.type
_entity_poly.pdbx_seq_one_letter_code
_entity_poly.pdbx_strand_id
1 'polypeptide(L)' 'MIKVALAGNPNVGKSVIFNALTGAKQKVGNWPGVTVEKKEG' A
#
# COMPACT_ATOMS: atom_id res chain seq x y z
N MET A 1 6.47 -15.84 7.80
CA MET A 1 6.18 -14.82 6.76
C MET A 1 5.92 -13.51 7.47
N ILE A 2 6.71 -12.46 7.22
CA ILE A 2 6.59 -11.17 7.92
C ILE A 2 5.65 -10.27 7.11
N LYS A 3 4.63 -9.70 7.76
CA LYS A 3 3.72 -8.70 7.17
C LYS A 3 3.97 -7.37 7.84
N VAL A 4 4.20 -6.33 7.05
CA VAL A 4 4.47 -4.97 7.54
C VAL A 4 3.36 -4.05 7.04
N ALA A 5 2.76 -3.29 7.94
CA ALA A 5 1.77 -2.29 7.60
C ALA A 5 2.45 -0.91 7.47
N LEU A 6 2.21 -0.22 6.36
CA LEU A 6 2.68 1.16 6.16
C LEU A 6 1.53 2.14 6.45
N ALA A 7 1.62 2.88 7.56
CA ALA A 7 0.62 3.84 8.00
C ALA A 7 1.23 5.22 8.26
N GLY A 8 0.41 6.27 8.20
CA GLY A 8 0.82 7.66 8.44
C GLY A 8 -0.18 8.67 7.88
N ASN A 9 0.10 9.97 7.96
CA ASN A 9 -0.81 11.03 7.52
C ASN A 9 -0.88 11.15 5.99
N PRO A 10 -1.93 11.75 5.40
CA PRO A 10 -1.95 12.08 3.98
C PRO A 10 -0.72 12.90 3.57
N ASN A 11 -0.22 12.69 2.34
CA ASN A 11 0.90 13.44 1.74
C ASN A 11 2.29 13.33 2.41
N VAL A 12 2.50 12.40 3.36
CA VAL A 12 3.83 12.17 3.98
C VAL A 12 4.76 11.23 3.19
N GLY A 13 4.45 10.96 1.91
CA GLY A 13 5.32 10.15 1.05
C GLY A 13 5.17 8.62 1.18
N LYS A 14 4.12 8.11 1.85
CA LYS A 14 3.89 6.65 2.00
C LYS A 14 3.87 5.91 0.67
N SER A 15 3.24 6.46 -0.36
CA SER A 15 3.20 5.85 -1.69
C SER A 15 4.59 5.73 -2.31
N VAL A 16 5.49 6.68 -2.05
CA VAL A 16 6.87 6.66 -2.55
C VAL A 16 7.65 5.54 -1.88
N ILE A 17 7.54 5.41 -0.56
CA ILE A 17 8.19 4.35 0.22
C ILE A 17 7.64 2.98 -0.17
N PHE A 18 6.31 2.85 -0.28
CA PHE A 18 5.66 1.61 -0.72
C PHE A 18 6.17 1.18 -2.10
N ASN A 19 6.15 2.07 -3.09
CA ASN A 19 6.60 1.77 -4.44
C ASN A 19 8.10 1.40 -4.49
N ALA A 20 8.94 2.04 -3.66
CA ALA A 20 10.37 1.72 -3.58
C ALA A 20 10.62 0.32 -2.97
N LEU A 21 9.80 -0.11 -2.01
CA LEU A 21 9.92 -1.40 -1.34
C LEU A 21 9.31 -2.55 -2.17
N THR A 22 8.18 -2.33 -2.83
CA THR A 22 7.44 -3.39 -3.56
C THR A 22 7.83 -3.50 -5.03
N GLY A 23 8.38 -2.42 -5.62
CA GLY A 23 8.75 -2.37 -7.03
C GLY A 23 7.62 -2.83 -7.96
N ALA A 24 7.91 -3.78 -8.86
CA ALA A 24 6.93 -4.35 -9.80
C ALA A 24 5.97 -5.38 -9.19
N LYS A 25 6.11 -5.75 -7.90
CA LYS A 25 5.30 -6.77 -7.23
C LYS A 25 4.10 -6.22 -6.45
N GLN A 26 3.61 -5.05 -6.85
CA GLN A 26 2.41 -4.46 -6.25
C GLN A 26 1.12 -5.05 -6.84
N LYS A 27 0.17 -5.35 -5.98
CA LYS A 27 -1.23 -5.64 -6.28
C LYS A 27 -2.08 -4.49 -5.77
N VAL A 28 -2.81 -3.88 -6.68
CA VAL A 28 -3.81 -2.85 -6.36
C VAL A 28 -5.18 -3.49 -6.46
N GLY A 29 -5.97 -3.37 -5.41
CA GLY A 29 -7.36 -3.81 -5.36
C GLY A 29 -8.18 -2.86 -4.49
N ASN A 30 -9.41 -3.24 -4.20
CA ASN A 30 -10.27 -2.49 -3.28
C ASN A 30 -10.46 -3.30 -2.00
N TRP A 31 -10.67 -2.61 -0.88
CA TRP A 31 -11.11 -3.27 0.34
C TRP A 31 -12.52 -3.86 0.14
N PRO A 32 -12.81 -5.05 0.70
CA PRO A 32 -14.11 -5.70 0.52
C PRO A 32 -15.23 -4.79 1.05
N GLY A 33 -16.18 -4.46 0.18
CA GLY A 33 -17.38 -3.68 0.52
C GLY A 33 -17.20 -2.16 0.55
N VAL A 34 -16.03 -1.61 0.19
CA VAL A 34 -15.80 -0.15 0.13
C VAL A 34 -14.96 0.25 -1.09
N THR A 35 -15.05 1.51 -1.51
CA THR A 35 -14.25 2.07 -2.63
C THR A 35 -12.83 2.49 -2.22
N VAL A 36 -12.42 2.17 -0.98
CA VAL A 36 -11.09 2.48 -0.48
C VAL A 36 -10.06 1.59 -1.18
N GLU A 37 -9.05 2.22 -1.78
CA GLU A 37 -7.95 1.54 -2.46
C GLU A 37 -7.10 0.73 -1.46
N LYS A 38 -6.77 -0.50 -1.83
CA LYS A 38 -5.91 -1.42 -1.08
C LYS A 38 -4.68 -1.74 -1.92
N LYS A 39 -3.50 -1.35 -1.43
CA LYS A 39 -2.21 -1.67 -2.04
C LYS A 39 -1.51 -2.73 -1.19
N GLU A 40 -1.16 -3.85 -1.81
CA GLU A 40 -0.40 -4.94 -1.20
C GLU A 40 0.80 -5.29 -2.08
N GLY A 41 1.97 -5.52 -1.53
CA GLY A 41 3.19 -5.88 -2.27
C GLY A 41 4.31 -6.34 -1.36
#